data_AF-A0A418IBE3-F1
#
_entry.id   AF-A0A418IBE3-F1
#
_cell.length_a   1.000
_cell.length_b   1.000
_cell.length_c   1.000
_cell.angle_alpha   90.00
_cell.angle_beta   90.00
_cell.angle_gamma   90.00
#
_symmetry.space_group_name_H-M   'P 1'
#
loop_
_entity.id
_entity.type
_entity.pdbx_description
1 polymer ?
#
loop_
_entity_poly.entity_id
_entity_poly.type
_entity_poly.pdbx_seq_one_letter_code
_entity_poly.pdbx_strand_id
1 'polypeptide(L)'
;PSNVKLDGDETIRVVAEDKDGNTSSEVTTTVTDTTAPDAPTVEEVTSEDTQVKGTAEPGSTVTVTFPDGTTATGTADEEGNYTVEIPSNVKLDGDETIRVVAEDKDGNTSS
;
A
#
# COMPACT_ATOMS: atom_id res chain seq x y z
N PRO A 1 29.29 -11.86 -1.35
CA PRO A 1 27.82 -11.97 -1.53
C PRO A 1 27.24 -10.63 -2.01
N SER A 2 26.88 -10.50 -3.28
CA SER A 2 26.53 -9.20 -3.87
C SER A 2 25.23 -9.20 -4.69
N ASN A 3 24.34 -10.19 -4.50
CA ASN A 3 23.09 -10.29 -5.27
C ASN A 3 21.86 -10.57 -4.38
N VAL A 4 21.88 -10.22 -3.10
CA VAL A 4 20.67 -10.31 -2.26
C VAL A 4 19.93 -8.98 -2.39
N LYS A 5 18.79 -8.99 -3.08
CA LYS A 5 17.79 -7.94 -2.99
C LYS A 5 16.94 -8.24 -1.75
N LEU A 6 16.74 -7.23 -0.91
CA LEU A 6 15.88 -7.29 0.27
C LEU A 6 14.72 -6.35 -0.04
N ASP A 7 13.51 -6.89 -0.01
CA ASP A 7 12.29 -6.18 -0.36
C ASP A 7 11.52 -5.71 0.89
N GLY A 8 11.92 -6.16 2.08
CA GLY A 8 11.22 -5.88 3.33
C GLY A 8 10.72 -7.17 3.99
N ASP A 9 10.53 -7.11 5.30
CA ASP A 9 10.09 -8.20 6.18
C ASP A 9 10.98 -9.44 6.27
N GLU A 10 12.09 -9.50 5.54
CA GLU A 10 13.00 -10.62 5.67
C GLU A 10 13.65 -10.63 7.05
N THR A 11 13.66 -11.80 7.69
CA THR A 11 14.37 -11.99 8.96
C THR A 11 15.82 -12.38 8.70
N ILE A 12 16.75 -11.53 9.11
CA ILE A 12 18.19 -11.79 9.06
C ILE A 12 18.63 -12.40 10.40
N ARG A 13 19.33 -13.53 10.32
CA ARG A 13 19.87 -14.29 11.44
C ARG A 13 21.39 -14.16 11.51
N VAL A 14 21.93 -13.87 12.69
CA VAL A 14 23.38 -13.75 12.93
C VAL A 14 23.83 -14.66 14.07
N VAL A 15 24.90 -15.42 13.81
CA VAL A 15 25.65 -16.21 14.78
C VAL A 15 27.15 -15.99 14.55
N ALA A 16 27.96 -16.04 15.60
CA ALA A 16 29.41 -16.02 15.53
C ALA A 16 29.98 -17.37 15.95
N GLU A 17 31.02 -17.85 15.28
CA GLU A 17 31.77 -19.04 15.66
C GLU A 17 33.23 -18.63 15.93
N ASP A 18 33.78 -19.02 17.08
CA ASP A 18 35.19 -18.80 17.37
C ASP A 18 36.10 -19.81 16.65
N LYS A 19 37.41 -19.68 16.81
CA LYS A 19 38.39 -20.54 16.14
C LYS A 19 38.34 -22.01 16.61
N ASP A 20 37.80 -22.24 17.80
CA ASP A 20 37.69 -23.57 18.43
C ASP A 20 36.33 -24.22 18.17
N GLY A 21 35.44 -23.53 17.44
CA GLY A 21 34.13 -24.03 17.02
C GLY A 21 32.99 -23.70 17.99
N ASN A 22 33.17 -22.83 18.98
CA ASN A 22 32.08 -22.43 19.88
C ASN A 22 31.19 -21.38 19.19
N THR A 23 29.89 -21.66 19.11
CA THR A 23 28.90 -20.76 18.50
C THR A 23 28.25 -19.84 19.56
N SER A 24 28.05 -18.57 19.23
CA SER A 24 27.28 -17.63 20.04
C SER A 24 25.78 -17.99 20.08
N SER A 25 25.04 -17.35 20.99
CA SER A 25 23.59 -17.27 20.87
C SER A 25 23.19 -16.56 19.57
N GLU A 26 22.01 -16.90 19.07
CA GLU A 26 21.42 -16.31 17.87
C GLU A 26 20.85 -14.92 18.17
N VAL A 27 21.05 -14.00 17.24
CA VAL A 27 20.38 -12.70 17.21
C VAL A 27 19.69 -12.54 15.85
N THR A 28 18.47 -12.01 15.85
CA THR A 28 17.70 -11.73 14.64
C THR A 28 17.37 -10.26 14.51
N THR A 29 17.15 -9.82 13.27
CA THR A 29 16.59 -8.51 12.93
C THR A 29 15.72 -8.63 11.68
N THR A 30 14.77 -7.73 11.49
CA THR A 30 13.86 -7.73 10.34
C THR A 30 14.20 -6.55 9.44
N VAL A 31 14.27 -6.79 8.14
CA VAL A 31 14.42 -5.72 7.15
C VAL A 31 13.12 -4.93 7.10
N THR A 32 13.20 -3.61 7.24
CA THR A 32 12.03 -2.74 7.10
C THR A 32 11.67 -2.61 5.62
N ASP A 33 10.41 -2.86 5.27
CA ASP A 33 9.91 -2.50 3.95
C ASP A 33 9.84 -0.98 3.82
N THR A 34 10.37 -0.46 2.72
CA THR A 34 10.33 0.98 2.37
C THR A 34 9.84 1.20 0.94
N THR A 35 9.34 0.15 0.32
CA THR A 35 8.91 0.11 -1.08
C THR A 35 7.47 0.58 -1.14
N ALA A 36 7.23 1.70 -1.82
CA ALA A 36 5.86 2.16 -2.04
C ALA A 36 5.10 1.25 -3.02
N PRO A 37 3.78 1.09 -2.83
CA PRO A 37 2.92 0.48 -3.83
C PRO A 37 2.90 1.33 -5.11
N ASP A 38 2.64 0.70 -6.24
CA ASP A 38 2.32 1.42 -7.49
C ASP A 38 1.09 2.32 -7.30
N ALA A 39 1.03 3.41 -8.06
CA ALA A 39 -0.13 4.30 -8.03
C ALA A 39 -1.42 3.57 -8.42
N PRO A 40 -2.53 3.74 -7.66
CA PRO A 40 -3.81 3.17 -8.03
C PRO A 40 -4.29 3.64 -9.39
N THR A 41 -5.02 2.77 -10.09
CA THR A 41 -5.82 3.16 -11.24
C THR A 41 -7.23 3.51 -10.79
N VAL A 42 -7.93 4.32 -11.58
CA VAL A 42 -9.32 4.71 -11.32
C VAL A 42 -10.10 4.49 -12.60
N GLU A 43 -11.22 3.78 -12.52
CA GLU A 43 -12.19 3.69 -13.61
C GLU A 43 -12.84 5.07 -13.86
N GLU A 44 -13.59 5.22 -14.95
CA GLU A 44 -14.32 6.46 -15.19
C GLU A 44 -15.30 6.74 -14.04
N VAL A 45 -15.29 7.99 -13.54
CA VAL A 45 -16.22 8.47 -12.51
C VAL A 45 -17.02 9.62 -13.09
N THR A 46 -18.33 9.54 -12.96
CA THR A 46 -19.31 10.51 -13.44
C THR A 46 -20.05 11.17 -12.28
N SER A 47 -20.77 12.26 -12.57
CA SER A 47 -21.63 12.96 -11.60
C SER A 47 -22.80 12.12 -11.07
N GLU A 48 -23.11 10.99 -11.72
CA GLU A 48 -24.20 10.09 -11.32
C GLU A 48 -23.72 8.89 -10.49
N ASP A 49 -22.40 8.69 -10.39
CA ASP A 49 -21.83 7.56 -9.68
C ASP A 49 -21.95 7.72 -8.16
N THR A 50 -22.03 6.58 -7.50
CA THR A 50 -22.07 6.46 -6.03
C THR A 50 -20.83 5.79 -5.46
N GLN A 51 -19.92 5.36 -6.33
CA GLN A 51 -18.73 4.60 -5.97
C GLN A 51 -17.57 5.00 -6.87
N VAL A 52 -16.36 4.93 -6.33
CA VAL A 52 -15.09 4.97 -7.07
C VAL A 52 -14.52 3.56 -7.13
N LYS A 53 -14.23 3.08 -8.33
CA LYS A 53 -13.65 1.76 -8.58
C LYS A 53 -12.31 1.89 -9.29
N GLY A 54 -11.50 0.86 -9.19
CA GLY A 54 -10.18 0.83 -9.80
C GLY A 54 -9.36 -0.34 -9.29
N THR A 55 -8.05 -0.27 -9.54
CA THR A 55 -7.10 -1.26 -9.06
C THR A 55 -5.97 -0.63 -8.23
N ALA A 56 -5.46 -1.37 -7.26
CA ALA A 56 -4.28 -1.04 -6.46
C ALA A 56 -3.55 -2.35 -6.09
N GLU A 57 -2.43 -2.24 -5.38
CA GLU A 57 -1.73 -3.42 -4.87
C GLU A 57 -2.66 -4.24 -3.94
N PRO A 58 -2.76 -5.58 -4.11
CA PRO A 58 -3.62 -6.42 -3.27
C PRO A 58 -3.38 -6.22 -1.77
N GLY A 59 -4.45 -6.05 -1.00
CA GLY A 59 -4.40 -5.83 0.45
C GLY A 59 -3.99 -4.40 0.86
N SER A 60 -3.62 -3.52 -0.07
CA SER A 60 -3.37 -2.11 0.23
C SER A 60 -4.66 -1.36 0.60
N THR A 61 -4.51 -0.33 1.43
CA THR A 61 -5.60 0.60 1.76
C THR A 61 -5.61 1.73 0.74
N VAL A 62 -6.73 1.88 0.04
CA VAL A 62 -6.95 2.95 -0.93
C VAL A 62 -7.68 4.11 -0.26
N THR A 63 -7.11 5.31 -0.31
CA THR A 63 -7.74 6.55 0.15
C THR A 63 -8.11 7.43 -1.02
N VAL A 64 -9.40 7.74 -1.13
CA VAL A 64 -9.97 8.65 -2.12
C VAL A 64 -10.23 10.00 -1.46
N THR A 65 -9.67 11.07 -2.02
CA THR A 65 -9.92 12.46 -1.61
C THR A 65 -10.76 13.14 -2.67
N PHE A 66 -11.95 13.59 -2.27
CA PHE A 66 -12.92 14.27 -3.12
C PHE A 66 -12.63 15.78 -3.25
N PRO A 67 -13.26 16.47 -4.22
CA PRO A 67 -12.98 17.89 -4.49
C PRO A 67 -13.26 18.83 -3.30
N ASP A 68 -14.20 18.47 -2.43
CA ASP A 68 -14.52 19.22 -1.21
C ASP A 68 -13.54 18.96 -0.04
N GLY A 69 -12.56 18.08 -0.24
CA GLY A 69 -11.59 17.63 0.75
C GLY A 69 -12.07 16.48 1.64
N THR A 70 -13.31 16.00 1.46
CA THR A 70 -13.79 14.79 2.12
C THR A 70 -12.97 13.59 1.66
N THR A 71 -12.73 12.64 2.56
CA THR A 71 -12.02 11.39 2.25
C THR A 71 -12.88 10.18 2.50
N ALA A 72 -12.73 9.15 1.67
CA ALA A 72 -13.27 7.81 1.92
C ALA A 72 -12.19 6.76 1.64
N THR A 73 -12.32 5.58 2.25
CA THR A 73 -11.32 4.51 2.17
C THR A 73 -11.94 3.20 1.72
N GLY A 74 -11.16 2.40 1.00
CA GLY A 74 -11.44 0.99 0.71
C GLY A 74 -10.15 0.17 0.78
N THR A 75 -10.28 -1.15 0.64
CA THR A 75 -9.14 -2.07 0.59
C THR A 75 -9.17 -2.80 -0.74
N ALA A 76 -8.03 -2.93 -1.40
CA ALA A 76 -7.92 -3.76 -2.58
C ALA A 76 -7.99 -5.24 -2.21
N ASP A 77 -8.81 -6.01 -2.94
CA ASP A 77 -8.93 -7.45 -2.76
C ASP A 77 -7.67 -8.20 -3.23
N GLU A 78 -7.70 -9.54 -3.14
CA GLU A 78 -6.57 -10.39 -3.56
C GLU A 78 -6.26 -10.29 -5.06
N GLU A 79 -7.21 -9.83 -5.87
CA GLU A 79 -7.06 -9.58 -7.31
C GLU A 79 -6.64 -8.13 -7.60
N GLY A 80 -6.54 -7.29 -6.57
CA GLY A 80 -6.16 -5.87 -6.65
C GLY A 80 -7.33 -4.93 -6.95
N ASN A 81 -8.58 -5.41 -6.99
CA ASN A 81 -9.73 -4.55 -7.24
C ASN A 81 -10.18 -3.88 -5.95
N TYR A 82 -10.57 -2.60 -6.04
CA TYR A 82 -11.15 -1.90 -4.89
C TYR A 82 -12.47 -1.22 -5.27
N THR A 83 -13.29 -0.95 -4.26
CA THR A 83 -14.48 -0.10 -4.38
C THR A 83 -14.55 0.80 -3.14
N VAL A 84 -14.73 2.11 -3.38
CA VAL A 84 -14.89 3.11 -2.33
C VAL A 84 -16.23 3.82 -2.53
N GLU A 85 -17.09 3.78 -1.53
CA GLU A 85 -18.38 4.50 -1.55
C GLU A 85 -18.14 6.01 -1.51
N ILE A 86 -18.86 6.75 -2.37
CA ILE A 86 -18.88 8.21 -2.36
C ILE A 86 -19.78 8.67 -1.21
N PRO A 87 -19.28 9.44 -0.22
CA PRO A 87 -20.09 9.93 0.88
C PRO A 87 -21.28 10.73 0.38
N SER A 88 -22.45 10.57 1.00
CA SER A 88 -23.69 11.21 0.53
C SER A 88 -23.70 12.74 0.60
N ASN A 89 -22.74 13.34 1.32
CA ASN A 89 -22.53 14.78 1.38
C ASN A 89 -21.60 15.31 0.27
N VAL A 90 -20.91 14.42 -0.46
CA VAL A 90 -20.07 14.77 -1.59
C VAL A 90 -20.95 14.88 -2.83
N LYS A 91 -20.75 15.96 -3.60
CA LYS A 91 -21.40 16.17 -4.89
C LYS A 91 -20.32 16.30 -5.95
N LEU A 92 -20.47 15.55 -7.04
CA LEU A 92 -19.66 15.65 -8.24
C LEU A 92 -20.51 16.32 -9.32
N ASP A 93 -20.00 17.40 -9.91
CA ASP A 93 -20.65 18.20 -10.95
C ASP A 93 -20.01 17.99 -12.34
N GLY A 94 -18.89 17.27 -12.42
CA GLY A 94 -18.13 17.00 -13.64
C GLY A 94 -16.87 17.87 -13.76
N ASP A 95 -15.86 17.35 -14.46
CA ASP A 95 -14.55 17.98 -14.67
C ASP A 95 -13.71 18.23 -13.39
N GLU A 96 -14.11 17.69 -12.23
CA GLU A 96 -13.30 17.75 -11.02
C GLU A 96 -12.17 16.72 -10.99
N THR A 97 -11.15 17.01 -10.18
CA THR A 97 -10.08 16.05 -9.88
C THR A 97 -10.37 15.34 -8.57
N ILE A 98 -10.39 14.02 -8.60
CA ILE A 98 -10.35 13.15 -7.43
C ILE A 98 -8.93 12.66 -7.27
N ARG A 99 -8.38 12.69 -6.05
CA ARG A 99 -7.06 12.14 -5.76
C ARG A 99 -7.21 10.77 -5.12
N VAL A 100 -6.51 9.77 -5.66
CA VAL A 100 -6.50 8.41 -5.12
C VAL A 100 -5.07 8.03 -4.79
N VAL A 101 -4.86 7.48 -3.60
CA VAL A 101 -3.56 6.96 -3.14
C VAL A 101 -3.74 5.61 -2.48
N ALA A 102 -2.75 4.73 -2.60
CA ALA A 102 -2.69 3.47 -1.87
C ALA A 102 -1.59 3.52 -0.80
N GLU A 103 -1.84 2.83 0.31
CA GLU A 103 -0.89 2.55 1.38
C GLU A 103 -0.78 1.04 1.56
N ASP A 104 0.43 0.49 1.50
CA ASP A 104 0.66 -0.94 1.75
C ASP A 104 0.51 -1.29 3.24
N LYS A 105 0.75 -2.56 3.59
CA LYS A 105 0.64 -3.05 4.98
C LYS A 105 1.72 -2.50 5.92
N ASP A 106 2.81 -1.96 5.38
CA ASP A 106 3.96 -1.43 6.13
C ASP A 106 3.94 0.09 6.23
N GLY A 107 2.95 0.74 5.60
CA GLY A 107 2.71 2.17 5.65
C GLY A 107 3.39 2.96 4.54
N ASN A 108 3.91 2.32 3.49
CA ASN A 108 4.46 3.03 2.34
C ASN A 108 3.31 3.49 1.43
N THR A 109 3.38 4.74 0.97
CA THR A 109 2.32 5.37 0.17
C THR A 109 2.73 5.53 -1.27
N SER A 110 1.80 5.27 -2.18
CA SER A 110 2.01 5.47 -3.62
C SER A 110 2.33 6.94 -3.94
N SER A 111 3.35 7.17 -4.78
CA SER A 111 3.81 8.49 -5.20
C SER A 111 3.02 9.11 -6.35
#